data_AF-A0A6G8U5Y3-F1
#
_entry.id   AF-A0A6G8U5Y3-F1
#
_cell.length_a   1.000
_cell.length_b   1.000
_cell.length_c   1.000
_cell.angle_alpha   90.00
_cell.angle_beta   90.00
_cell.angle_gamma   90.00
#
_symmetry.space_group_name_H-M   'P 1'
#
loop_
_entity.id
_entity.type
_entity.pdbx_description
1 polymer ?
#
loop_
_entity_poly.entity_id
_entity_poly.type
_entity_poly.pdbx_seq_one_letter_code
_entity_poly.pdbx_strand_id
1 'polypeptide(L)'
;MGSMKDKLGDIPYSPVPVQAFDGATYEAGGDYLRLTGQLARVYSLMKDGQWRSLQQIADVAGGSEAACSARLRDLRKPKYGAHNVLRTRVTGGLWRYRMVSRNA
;
A
#
# COMPACT_ATOMS: atom_id res chain seq x y z
N MET A 1 6.01 -17.54 -43.54
CA MET A 1 6.87 -16.77 -42.59
C MET A 1 6.20 -15.42 -42.38
N GLY A 2 5.63 -15.04 -41.23
CA GLY A 2 6.02 -15.31 -39.85
C GLY A 2 6.53 -13.99 -39.24
N SER A 3 5.62 -13.23 -38.62
CA SER A 3 5.69 -12.32 -37.43
C SER A 3 6.95 -11.45 -37.18
N MET A 4 6.91 -10.26 -36.56
CA MET A 4 5.98 -9.62 -35.61
C MET A 4 6.32 -8.10 -35.56
N LYS A 5 5.32 -7.23 -35.39
CA LYS A 5 5.47 -5.78 -35.20
C LYS A 5 4.91 -5.38 -33.82
N ASP A 6 5.71 -5.29 -32.76
CA ASP A 6 5.33 -4.61 -31.52
C ASP A 6 6.40 -4.70 -30.42
N LYS A 7 6.39 -3.71 -29.51
CA LYS A 7 7.04 -3.62 -28.18
C LYS A 7 8.29 -2.74 -28.08
N LEU A 8 8.04 -1.44 -28.13
CA LEU A 8 8.79 -0.47 -27.33
C LEU A 8 8.38 -0.67 -25.85
N GLY A 9 8.93 -1.72 -25.23
CA GLY A 9 8.79 -2.02 -23.81
C GLY A 9 10.06 -1.64 -23.05
N ASP A 10 9.86 -1.14 -21.83
CA ASP A 10 10.72 -1.36 -20.67
C ASP A 10 12.17 -0.86 -20.71
N ILE A 11 12.43 0.35 -20.18
CA ILE A 11 13.53 0.66 -19.25
C ILE A 11 13.39 2.11 -18.74
N PRO A 12 13.91 2.52 -17.55
CA PRO A 12 14.96 1.87 -16.76
C PRO A 12 14.69 1.81 -15.24
N TYR A 13 14.82 0.64 -14.62
CA TYR A 13 15.18 0.60 -13.20
C TYR A 13 16.63 0.10 -13.10
N SER A 14 17.55 1.04 -12.90
CA SER A 14 18.88 0.74 -12.38
C SER A 14 18.77 0.67 -10.85
N PRO A 15 19.22 -0.42 -10.20
CA PRO A 15 19.15 -0.53 -8.75
C PRO A 15 20.11 0.45 -8.08
N VAL A 16 19.60 1.25 -7.14
CA VAL A 16 20.44 2.05 -6.24
C VAL A 16 21.26 1.11 -5.34
N PRO A 17 22.52 1.47 -5.01
CA PRO A 17 23.52 0.53 -4.52
C PRO A 17 23.28 0.08 -3.07
N VAL A 18 23.77 -1.13 -2.83
CA VAL A 18 23.77 -1.93 -1.60
C VAL A 18 24.62 -1.26 -0.51
N GLN A 19 23.99 -0.70 0.53
CA GLN A 19 24.50 -0.65 1.92
C GLN A 19 23.54 0.12 2.83
N ALA A 20 22.70 -0.59 3.58
CA ALA A 20 22.20 -0.17 4.89
C ALA A 20 21.53 -1.35 5.60
N PHE A 21 22.18 -1.81 6.68
CA PHE A 21 21.73 -2.75 7.72
C PHE A 21 21.90 -4.25 7.48
N ASP A 22 22.95 -4.80 8.09
CA ASP A 22 23.07 -6.20 8.49
C ASP A 22 21.94 -6.57 9.46
N GLY A 23 21.06 -7.46 9.02
CA GLY A 23 19.99 -8.03 9.82
C GLY A 23 19.59 -9.37 9.24
N ALA A 24 20.34 -10.41 9.62
CA ALA A 24 20.16 -11.79 9.17
C ALA A 24 18.90 -12.41 9.80
N THR A 25 17.69 -12.05 9.35
CA THR A 25 16.47 -12.87 9.47
C THR A 25 15.39 -12.36 8.52
N TYR A 26 15.45 -12.68 7.22
CA TYR A 26 14.28 -12.51 6.36
C TYR A 26 14.31 -13.44 5.15
N GLU A 27 13.42 -14.42 5.14
CA GLU A 27 13.09 -15.21 3.95
C GLU A 27 11.58 -15.50 3.85
N ALA A 28 11.16 -15.62 2.58
CA ALA A 28 9.91 -16.08 1.99
C ALA A 28 8.75 -15.07 1.83
N GLY A 29 8.50 -14.67 0.56
CA GLY A 29 7.10 -14.53 0.08
C GLY A 29 6.66 -13.23 -0.64
N GLY A 30 7.37 -12.79 -1.68
CA GLY A 30 6.74 -12.43 -2.96
C GLY A 30 6.03 -11.08 -3.20
N ASP A 31 5.36 -10.44 -2.23
CA ASP A 31 4.57 -9.22 -2.53
C ASP A 31 4.69 -8.09 -1.48
N TYR A 32 5.27 -8.40 -0.32
CA TYR A 32 5.39 -7.49 0.82
C TYR A 32 6.58 -6.52 0.74
N LEU A 33 7.58 -6.82 -0.09
CA LEU A 33 8.85 -6.07 -0.16
C LEU A 33 8.75 -4.69 -0.84
N ARG A 34 7.62 -4.35 -1.49
CA ARG A 34 7.49 -3.11 -2.28
C ARG A 34 6.63 -2.01 -1.64
N LEU A 35 6.02 -2.27 -0.48
CA LEU A 35 5.31 -1.27 0.31
C LEU A 35 6.28 -0.68 1.34
N THR A 36 7.12 0.28 0.95
CA THR A 36 8.09 0.87 1.89
C THR A 36 7.38 1.65 3.02
N GLY A 37 7.87 1.50 4.26
CA GLY A 37 7.56 2.38 5.40
C GLY A 37 6.09 2.42 5.85
N GLN A 38 5.50 3.62 5.84
CA GLN A 38 4.14 3.89 6.35
C GLN A 38 3.06 3.16 5.53
N LEU A 39 3.28 2.97 4.23
CA LEU A 39 2.29 2.34 3.35
C LEU A 39 2.07 0.87 3.72
N ALA A 40 3.13 0.11 4.01
CA ALA A 40 3.01 -1.28 4.48
C ALA A 40 2.26 -1.36 5.81
N ARG A 41 2.54 -0.44 6.75
CA ARG A 41 1.85 -0.43 8.04
C ARG A 41 0.37 -0.12 7.90
N VAL A 42 0.01 0.85 7.05
CA VAL A 42 -1.39 1.15 6.73
C VAL A 42 -2.08 -0.05 6.07
N TYR A 43 -1.43 -0.70 5.09
CA TYR A 43 -1.96 -1.91 4.46
C TYR A 43 -2.20 -3.03 5.47
N SER A 44 -1.17 -3.37 6.26
CA SER A 44 -1.24 -4.42 7.27
C SER A 44 -2.28 -4.17 8.35
N LEU A 45 -2.54 -2.89 8.68
CA LEU A 45 -3.63 -2.51 9.59
C LEU A 45 -5.00 -2.65 8.94
N MET A 46 -5.16 -2.18 7.69
CA MET A 46 -6.46 -2.07 7.04
C MET A 46 -6.94 -3.40 6.43
N LYS A 47 -6.05 -4.36 6.18
CA LYS A 47 -6.39 -5.67 5.58
C LYS A 47 -7.35 -6.50 6.44
N ASP A 48 -7.50 -6.20 7.72
CA ASP A 48 -8.48 -6.85 8.61
C ASP A 48 -9.93 -6.44 8.34
N GLY A 49 -10.13 -5.45 7.48
CA GLY A 49 -11.44 -4.96 7.10
C GLY A 49 -12.22 -4.28 8.21
N GLN A 50 -11.57 -3.74 9.24
CA GLN A 50 -12.24 -2.94 10.27
C GLN A 50 -12.39 -1.47 9.85
N TRP A 51 -13.43 -0.80 10.35
CA TRP A 51 -13.61 0.64 10.17
C TRP A 51 -12.70 1.42 11.12
N ARG A 52 -11.85 2.30 10.59
CA ARG A 52 -10.93 3.14 11.37
C ARG A 52 -10.97 4.60 10.96
N SER A 53 -10.78 5.52 11.90
CA SER A 53 -10.54 6.93 11.61
C SER A 53 -9.10 7.16 11.13
N LEU A 54 -8.81 8.33 10.55
CA LEU A 54 -7.42 8.69 10.22
C LEU A 54 -6.53 8.76 11.45
N GLN A 55 -7.05 9.25 12.57
CA GLN A 55 -6.33 9.28 13.84
C GLN A 55 -5.91 7.87 14.28
N GLN A 56 -6.84 6.91 14.33
CA GLN A 56 -6.54 5.52 14.70
C GLN A 56 -5.51 4.87 13.77
N ILE A 57 -5.54 5.22 12.48
CA ILE A 57 -4.56 4.73 11.52
C ILE A 57 -3.21 5.38 11.77
N ALA A 58 -3.17 6.68 12.04
CA ALA A 58 -1.94 7.43 12.35
C ALA A 58 -1.29 6.96 13.65
N ASP A 59 -2.07 6.66 14.69
CA ASP A 59 -1.58 6.18 15.98
C ASP A 59 -0.83 4.85 15.84
N VAL A 60 -1.29 3.97 14.94
CA VAL A 60 -0.70 2.64 14.73
C VAL A 60 0.36 2.64 13.62
N ALA A 61 0.08 3.29 12.49
CA ALA A 61 1.00 3.33 11.34
C ALA A 61 2.07 4.42 11.46
N GLY A 62 1.94 5.32 12.43
CA GLY A 62 2.79 6.50 12.63
C GLY A 62 2.60 7.57 11.56
N GLY A 63 3.01 8.80 11.86
CA GLY A 63 2.94 9.96 10.97
C GLY A 63 1.63 10.76 11.11
N SER A 64 1.38 11.69 10.18
CA SER A 64 0.17 12.54 10.22
C SER A 64 -1.04 11.86 9.58
N GLU A 65 -2.25 12.31 9.95
CA GLU A 65 -3.50 11.90 9.30
C GLU A 65 -3.50 12.17 7.79
N ALA A 66 -2.88 13.29 7.37
CA ALA A 66 -2.73 13.64 5.96
C ALA A 66 -1.86 12.63 5.21
N ALA A 67 -0.76 12.20 5.82
CA ALA A 67 0.10 11.17 5.25
C ALA A 67 -0.64 9.82 5.15
N CYS A 68 -1.38 9.44 6.19
CA CYS A 68 -2.21 8.22 6.18
C CYS A 68 -3.31 8.27 5.11
N SER A 69 -3.95 9.43 4.90
CA SER A 69 -4.93 9.65 3.84
C SER A 69 -4.31 9.47 2.45
N ALA A 70 -3.08 9.97 2.24
CA ALA A 70 -2.33 9.73 1.00
C ALA A 70 -2.03 8.23 0.80
N ARG A 71 -1.65 7.51 1.86
CA ARG A 71 -1.40 6.04 1.79
C ARG A 71 -2.68 5.27 1.46
N LEU A 72 -3.81 5.59 2.09
CA LEU A 72 -5.12 4.99 1.76
C LEU A 72 -5.52 5.21 0.30
N ARG A 73 -5.17 6.37 -0.27
CA ARG A 73 -5.36 6.64 -1.70
C ARG A 73 -4.42 5.81 -2.57
N ASP A 74 -3.17 5.65 -2.14
CA ASP A 74 -2.21 4.79 -2.84
C ASP A 74 -2.70 3.35 -2.91
N LEU A 75 -3.26 2.78 -1.84
CA LEU A 75 -3.79 1.40 -1.84
C LEU A 75 -4.83 1.13 -2.93
N ARG A 76 -5.54 2.16 -3.43
CA ARG A 76 -6.50 2.03 -4.54
C ARG A 76 -5.86 1.92 -5.91
N LYS A 77 -4.58 2.27 -6.06
CA LYS A 77 -3.88 2.25 -7.34
C LYS A 77 -3.54 0.81 -7.74
N PRO A 78 -3.59 0.45 -9.03
CA PRO A 78 -3.25 -0.90 -9.50
C PRO A 78 -1.87 -1.39 -9.05
N LYS A 79 -0.87 -0.49 -9.05
CA LYS A 79 0.51 -0.81 -8.61
C LYS A 79 0.64 -1.23 -7.14
N TYR A 80 -0.40 -1.07 -6.33
CA TYR A 80 -0.45 -1.45 -4.92
C TYR A 80 -1.63 -2.39 -4.62
N GLY A 81 -2.12 -3.14 -5.61
CA GLY A 81 -3.15 -4.17 -5.39
C GLY A 81 -4.59 -3.75 -5.69
N ALA A 82 -4.82 -2.52 -6.18
CA ALA A 82 -6.16 -2.02 -6.56
C ALA A 82 -7.23 -2.24 -5.47
N HIS A 83 -6.86 -2.02 -4.21
CA HIS A 83 -7.71 -2.36 -3.08
C HIS A 83 -8.96 -1.47 -3.00
N ASN A 84 -10.09 -2.08 -2.60
CA ASN A 84 -11.33 -1.34 -2.41
C ASN A 84 -11.38 -0.70 -1.02
N VAL A 85 -10.98 0.57 -0.93
CA VAL A 85 -11.03 1.34 0.32
C VAL A 85 -12.31 2.18 0.36
N LEU A 86 -13.28 1.72 1.16
CA LEU A 86 -14.52 2.42 1.45
C LEU A 86 -14.29 3.59 2.42
N ARG A 87 -15.14 4.60 2.33
CA ARG A 87 -15.21 5.71 3.30
C ARG A 87 -16.65 5.94 3.73
N THR A 88 -16.86 6.28 4.99
CA THR A 88 -18.17 6.69 5.51
C THR A 88 -18.03 7.89 6.43
N ARG A 89 -19.04 8.74 6.44
CA ARG A 89 -19.10 9.92 7.31
C ARG A 89 -19.72 9.52 8.64
N VAL A 90 -19.07 9.91 9.73
CA VAL A 90 -19.54 9.80 11.10
C VAL A 90 -20.12 11.15 11.54
N THR A 91 -20.89 11.15 12.63
CA THR A 91 -21.36 12.37 13.28
C THR A 91 -20.20 13.32 13.62
N GLY A 92 -20.44 14.63 13.59
CA GLY A 92 -19.41 15.63 13.87
C GLY A 92 -18.39 15.86 12.75
N GLY A 93 -18.62 15.35 11.53
CA GLY A 93 -17.74 15.61 10.38
C GLY A 93 -16.52 14.68 10.28
N LEU A 94 -16.40 13.71 11.19
CA LEU A 94 -15.34 12.72 11.17
C LEU A 94 -15.57 11.69 10.06
N TRP A 95 -14.50 11.18 9.45
CA TRP A 95 -14.56 10.13 8.44
C TRP A 95 -13.91 8.84 8.94
N ARG A 96 -14.52 7.70 8.59
CA ARG A 96 -13.94 6.38 8.79
C ARG A 96 -13.69 5.70 7.44
N TYR A 97 -12.67 4.85 7.43
CA TYR A 97 -12.18 4.13 6.28
C TYR A 97 -12.16 2.64 6.58
N ARG A 98 -12.42 1.82 5.57
CA ARG A 98 -12.33 0.36 5.64
C ARG A 98 -11.79 -0.16 4.33
N MET A 99 -10.87 -1.10 4.38
CA MET A 99 -10.43 -1.80 3.17
C MET A 99 -11.16 -3.13 3.08
N VAL A 100 -11.82 -3.36 1.94
CA VAL A 100 -12.45 -4.64 1.64
C VAL A 100 -11.42 -5.46 0.87
N SER A 101 -10.92 -6.53 1.49
CA SER A 101 -10.14 -7.52 0.76
C SER A 101 -11.05 -8.11 -0.31
N ARG A 102 -10.60 -8.05 -1.56
CA ARG A 102 -11.27 -8.71 -2.68
C ARG A 102 -10.85 -10.18 -2.65
N ASN A 103 -11.27 -10.90 -1.60
CA ASN A 103 -11.07 -12.33 -1.59
C ASN A 103 -12.07 -12.92 -2.58
N ALA A 104 -11.53 -13.51 -3.66
CA ALA A 104 -12.24 -14.47 -4.49
C ALA A 104 -12.57 -15.72 -3.67
#